data_AF-A0A1G0VJN6-F1
#
_entry.id   AF-A0A1G0VJN6-F1
#
_cell.length_a   1.000
_cell.length_b   1.000
_cell.length_c   1.000
_cell.angle_alpha   90.00
_cell.angle_beta   90.00
_cell.angle_gamma   90.00
#
_symmetry.space_group_name_H-M   'P 1'
#
loop_
_entity.id
_entity.type
_entity.pdbx_description
1 polymer ?
#
loop_
_entity_poly.entity_id
_entity_poly.type
_entity_poly.pdbx_seq_one_letter_code
_entity_poly.pdbx_strand_id
1 'polypeptide(L)'
;MKTRFIILTVFIALCLMLAISAQTNKKVNSKRAIAKKELPSSIGKPVFESKEDSIITKVWIISQKKIKETMKTSAGGNMYKMKDNSLLIDKDTKNKMLTGTHYLIFDVINSLNGKQVADTSAKVEVVYPSKKTASVQLLPMMNHFGSGVSLIEKGEYLFTINLNVGSGYRTTQFKHKIK
;
A
#
# COMPACT_ATOMS: atom_id res chain seq x y z
N MET A 1 -40.07 -22.04 -36.10
CA MET A 1 -38.82 -21.66 -35.41
C MET A 1 -38.92 -20.44 -34.47
N LYS A 2 -40.07 -19.76 -34.31
CA LYS A 2 -40.15 -18.51 -33.51
C LYS A 2 -40.64 -18.66 -32.05
N THR A 3 -41.36 -19.73 -31.72
CA THR A 3 -41.86 -19.96 -30.34
C THR A 3 -40.82 -20.56 -29.39
N ARG A 4 -39.78 -21.21 -29.92
CA ARG A 4 -38.72 -21.84 -29.10
C ARG A 4 -37.73 -20.84 -28.50
N PHE A 5 -37.57 -19.66 -29.12
CA PHE A 5 -36.67 -18.61 -28.62
C PHE A 5 -37.26 -17.77 -27.48
N ILE A 6 -38.60 -17.63 -27.44
CA ILE A 6 -39.29 -16.83 -26.41
C ILE A 6 -39.26 -17.54 -25.05
N ILE A 7 -39.33 -18.87 -25.03
CA ILE A 7 -39.28 -19.66 -23.79
C ILE A 7 -37.86 -19.63 -23.18
N LEU A 8 -36.82 -19.62 -24.03
CA LEU A 8 -35.43 -19.61 -23.59
C LEU A 8 -35.02 -18.27 -22.96
N THR A 9 -35.51 -17.15 -23.48
CA THR A 9 -35.23 -15.81 -22.93
C THR A 9 -35.94 -15.55 -21.59
N VAL A 10 -37.16 -16.09 -21.41
CA VAL A 10 -37.87 -16.01 -20.11
C VAL A 10 -37.15 -16.83 -19.04
N PHE A 11 -36.58 -17.99 -19.38
CA PHE A 11 -35.84 -18.82 -18.43
C PHE A 11 -34.51 -18.18 -17.98
N ILE A 12 -33.78 -17.55 -18.89
CA ILE A 12 -32.51 -16.87 -18.57
C ILE A 12 -32.74 -15.67 -17.65
N ALA A 13 -33.81 -14.89 -17.86
CA ALA A 13 -34.18 -13.76 -17.00
C ALA A 13 -34.55 -14.21 -15.57
N LEU A 14 -35.19 -15.37 -15.43
CA LEU A 14 -35.57 -15.93 -14.12
C LEU A 14 -34.34 -16.43 -13.32
N CYS A 15 -33.34 -17.03 -13.99
CA CYS A 15 -32.09 -17.44 -13.35
C CYS A 15 -31.25 -16.26 -12.84
N LEU A 16 -31.27 -15.11 -13.54
CA LEU A 16 -30.56 -13.90 -13.10
C LEU A 16 -31.16 -13.29 -11.82
N MET A 17 -32.46 -13.42 -11.59
CA MET A 17 -33.08 -12.90 -10.35
C MET A 17 -32.83 -13.80 -9.12
N LEU A 18 -32.67 -15.12 -9.31
CA LEU A 18 -32.40 -16.05 -8.20
C LEU A 18 -30.95 -15.98 -7.69
N ALA A 19 -30.01 -15.41 -8.47
CA ALA A 19 -28.64 -15.21 -8.00
C ALA A 19 -28.50 -14.11 -6.95
N ILE A 20 -29.51 -13.23 -6.80
CA ILE A 20 -29.44 -12.07 -5.89
C ILE A 20 -29.78 -12.46 -4.44
N SER A 21 -30.48 -13.58 -4.22
CA SER A 21 -30.89 -14.03 -2.88
C SER A 21 -29.98 -15.07 -2.22
N ALA A 22 -28.87 -15.45 -2.87
CA ALA A 22 -27.91 -16.42 -2.32
C ALA A 22 -26.70 -15.78 -1.63
N GLN A 23 -26.65 -14.45 -1.46
CA GLN A 23 -25.72 -13.84 -0.50
C GLN A 23 -26.23 -14.11 0.91
N THR A 24 -25.87 -15.28 1.43
CA THR A 24 -25.92 -15.54 2.87
C THR A 24 -25.16 -14.41 3.56
N ASN A 25 -25.89 -13.58 4.30
CA ASN A 25 -25.33 -12.64 5.26
C ASN A 25 -24.58 -13.45 6.32
N LYS A 26 -23.35 -13.89 6.02
CA LYS A 26 -22.38 -14.17 7.06
C LYS A 26 -22.16 -12.83 7.74
N LYS A 27 -22.79 -12.68 8.90
CA LYS A 27 -22.49 -11.64 9.87
C LYS A 27 -21.03 -11.84 10.28
N VAL A 28 -20.12 -11.29 9.47
CA VAL A 28 -18.73 -11.13 9.85
C VAL A 28 -18.80 -10.20 11.03
N ASN A 29 -18.48 -10.73 12.21
CA ASN A 29 -18.16 -9.91 13.38
C ASN A 29 -16.92 -9.11 13.01
N SER A 30 -17.09 -8.00 12.30
CA SER A 30 -16.02 -7.04 12.09
C SER A 30 -15.71 -6.50 13.47
N LYS A 31 -14.59 -6.92 14.04
CA LYS A 31 -13.99 -6.22 15.19
C LYS A 31 -14.06 -4.73 14.87
N ARG A 32 -14.58 -3.93 15.81
CA ARG A 32 -14.65 -2.47 15.75
C ARG A 32 -13.45 -1.95 14.96
N ALA A 33 -13.72 -1.21 13.89
CA ALA A 33 -12.70 -0.56 13.09
C ALA A 33 -11.74 0.17 14.04
N ILE A 34 -10.50 -0.32 14.10
CA ILE A 34 -9.44 0.32 14.89
C ILE A 34 -9.32 1.73 14.33
N ALA A 35 -9.60 2.73 15.17
CA ALA A 35 -9.52 4.12 14.79
C ALA A 35 -8.14 4.41 14.16
N LYS A 36 -8.18 5.12 13.03
CA LYS A 36 -7.04 5.54 12.20
C LYS A 36 -5.91 6.08 13.09
N LYS A 37 -4.77 5.38 13.13
CA LYS A 37 -3.54 6.01 13.58
C LYS A 37 -2.83 6.50 12.33
N GLU A 38 -3.04 7.77 11.99
CA GLU A 38 -2.33 8.42 10.88
C GLU A 38 -0.82 8.28 11.08
N LEU A 39 -0.06 8.29 9.99
CA LEU A 39 1.39 8.41 10.07
C LEU A 39 1.73 9.60 10.99
N PRO A 40 2.65 9.43 11.96
CA PRO A 40 2.99 10.49 12.90
C PRO A 40 3.31 11.80 12.17
N SER A 41 2.76 12.92 12.63
CA SER A 41 3.04 14.25 12.07
C SER A 41 4.55 14.60 12.09
N SER A 42 5.32 13.94 12.97
CA SER A 42 6.78 14.04 13.07
C SER A 42 7.54 13.56 11.82
N ILE A 43 6.89 12.82 10.93
CA ILE A 43 7.49 12.34 9.68
C ILE A 43 7.61 13.49 8.64
N GLY A 44 6.73 14.48 8.70
CA GLY A 44 6.69 15.63 7.78
C GLY A 44 5.81 15.39 6.54
N LYS A 45 5.95 16.25 5.53
CA LYS A 45 5.18 16.17 4.27
C LYS A 45 5.71 15.06 3.35
N PRO A 46 4.85 14.40 2.56
CA PRO A 46 5.30 13.44 1.57
C PRO A 46 6.15 14.12 0.50
N VAL A 47 7.11 13.38 -0.07
CA VAL A 47 7.90 13.83 -1.22
C VAL A 47 7.15 13.65 -2.54
N PHE A 48 6.09 12.84 -2.52
CA PHE A 48 5.22 12.59 -3.66
C PHE A 48 3.80 12.26 -3.19
N GLU A 49 2.81 12.80 -3.88
CA GLU A 49 1.40 12.50 -3.68
C GLU A 49 0.71 12.41 -5.04
N SER A 50 -0.05 11.33 -5.27
CA SER A 50 -0.93 11.19 -6.43
C SER A 50 -2.32 10.76 -6.01
N LYS A 51 -3.31 11.07 -6.86
CA LYS A 51 -4.69 10.61 -6.73
C LYS A 51 -5.19 10.15 -8.09
N GLU A 52 -5.43 8.85 -8.22
CA GLU A 52 -5.89 8.21 -9.47
C GLU A 52 -6.97 7.18 -9.14
N ASP A 53 -8.07 7.12 -9.89
CA ASP A 53 -9.15 6.14 -9.75
C ASP A 53 -9.51 5.79 -8.30
N SER A 54 -9.81 6.83 -7.53
CA SER A 54 -10.12 6.78 -6.10
C SER A 54 -9.04 6.21 -5.15
N ILE A 55 -7.79 6.13 -5.59
CA ILE A 55 -6.64 5.77 -4.75
C ILE A 55 -5.74 6.98 -4.59
N ILE A 56 -5.43 7.32 -3.35
CA ILE A 56 -4.42 8.31 -2.99
C ILE A 56 -3.16 7.56 -2.58
N THR A 57 -2.04 7.87 -3.21
CA THR A 57 -0.72 7.34 -2.88
C THR A 57 0.15 8.47 -2.36
N LYS A 58 0.66 8.34 -1.14
CA LYS A 58 1.62 9.27 -0.54
C LYS A 58 2.92 8.56 -0.24
N VAL A 59 4.04 9.19 -0.59
CA VAL A 59 5.37 8.60 -0.42
C VAL A 59 6.26 9.52 0.42
N TRP A 60 6.94 8.93 1.39
CA TRP A 60 8.05 9.57 2.10
C TRP A 60 9.33 8.79 1.87
N ILE A 61 10.43 9.53 1.69
CA ILE A 61 11.79 9.02 1.64
C ILE A 61 12.54 9.66 2.80
N ILE A 62 12.93 8.84 3.78
CA ILE A 62 13.47 9.32 5.05
C ILE A 62 14.79 8.61 5.32
N SER A 63 15.82 9.31 5.80
CA SER A 63 17.06 8.64 6.17
C SER A 63 16.83 7.63 7.30
N GLN A 64 17.53 6.50 7.25
CA GLN A 64 17.47 5.48 8.31
C GLN A 64 17.91 6.05 9.66
N LYS A 65 18.81 7.06 9.67
CA LYS A 65 19.19 7.80 10.88
C LYS A 65 17.96 8.47 11.52
N LYS A 66 17.20 9.25 10.75
CA LYS A 66 15.99 9.94 11.24
C LYS A 66 14.90 8.95 11.69
N ILE A 67 14.74 7.83 10.99
CA ILE A 67 13.83 6.76 11.41
C ILE A 67 14.25 6.16 12.76
N LYS A 68 15.54 5.83 12.94
CA LYS A 68 16.07 5.31 14.22
C LYS A 68 15.92 6.32 15.36
N GLU A 69 16.11 7.62 15.10
CA GLU A 69 15.86 8.68 16.09
C GLU A 69 14.37 8.76 16.47
N THR A 70 13.47 8.68 15.48
CA THR A 70 12.02 8.66 15.70
C THR A 70 11.56 7.39 16.45
N MET A 71 12.30 6.30 16.37
CA MET A 71 12.04 5.09 17.16
C MET A 71 12.47 5.21 18.62
N LYS A 72 13.47 6.02 18.92
CA LYS A 72 13.91 6.26 20.31
C LYS A 72 12.90 7.13 21.08
N THR A 73 12.08 7.90 20.38
CA THR A 73 10.96 8.64 20.95
C THR A 73 9.68 7.78 20.88
N SER A 74 8.80 7.90 21.87
CA SER A 74 7.62 7.04 22.11
C SER A 74 6.60 6.96 20.95
N ALA A 75 6.77 7.73 19.87
CA ALA A 75 5.94 7.71 18.67
C ALA A 75 6.27 6.56 17.68
N GLY A 76 7.48 6.00 17.70
CA GLY A 76 7.93 5.04 16.68
C GLY A 76 7.43 3.59 16.82
N GLY A 77 6.91 3.20 17.99
CA GLY A 77 6.54 1.80 18.28
C GLY A 77 5.41 1.21 17.42
N ASN A 78 4.62 2.05 16.74
CA ASN A 78 3.52 1.59 15.87
C ASN A 78 3.90 1.49 14.40
N MET A 79 5.08 1.98 13.98
CA MET A 79 5.52 1.91 12.58
C MET A 79 5.92 0.49 12.13
N TYR A 80 6.18 -0.42 13.07
CA TYR A 80 6.64 -1.78 12.80
C TYR A 80 5.68 -2.84 13.34
N LYS A 81 4.38 -2.54 13.33
CA LYS A 81 3.34 -3.53 13.56
C LYS A 81 2.84 -4.03 12.21
N MET A 82 2.74 -5.34 12.04
CA MET A 82 2.23 -5.93 10.80
C MET A 82 0.72 -5.66 10.63
N LYS A 83 0.25 -5.72 9.39
CA LYS A 83 -1.17 -5.51 9.03
C LYS A 83 -2.10 -6.53 9.65
N ASP A 84 -1.73 -7.81 9.59
CA ASP A 84 -2.65 -8.90 9.88
C ASP A 84 -2.54 -9.45 11.31
N ASN A 85 -1.48 -9.08 12.04
CA ASN A 85 -1.29 -9.43 13.44
C ASN A 85 -0.76 -8.20 14.18
N SER A 86 -1.41 -7.80 15.29
CA SER A 86 -0.93 -6.75 16.20
C SER A 86 0.42 -7.06 16.88
N LEU A 87 1.07 -8.14 16.45
CA LEU A 87 2.41 -8.56 16.82
C LEU A 87 3.44 -7.62 16.20
N LEU A 88 4.55 -7.46 16.93
CA LEU A 88 5.73 -6.80 16.42
C LEU A 88 6.31 -7.62 15.27
N ILE A 89 6.84 -6.94 14.25
CA ILE A 89 7.64 -7.58 13.20
C ILE A 89 8.79 -8.34 13.86
N ASP A 90 9.06 -9.56 13.36
CA ASP A 90 10.20 -10.35 13.83
C ASP A 90 11.52 -9.59 13.61
N LYS A 91 12.55 -9.93 14.39
CA LYS A 91 13.82 -9.20 14.39
C LYS A 91 14.46 -9.16 13.00
N ASP A 92 14.36 -10.23 12.23
CA ASP A 92 15.04 -10.36 10.94
C ASP A 92 14.35 -9.55 9.86
N THR A 93 13.02 -9.60 9.80
CA THR A 93 12.22 -8.76 8.92
C THR A 93 12.41 -7.29 9.27
N LYS A 94 12.41 -6.93 10.56
CA LYS A 94 12.68 -5.56 11.00
C LYS A 94 14.08 -5.13 10.57
N ASN A 95 15.09 -5.97 10.73
CA ASN A 95 16.45 -5.64 10.31
C ASN A 95 16.53 -5.42 8.80
N LYS A 96 15.91 -6.29 7.99
CA LYS A 96 15.81 -6.14 6.53
C LYS A 96 15.19 -4.80 6.14
N MET A 97 14.10 -4.41 6.80
CA MET A 97 13.45 -3.10 6.58
C MET A 97 14.32 -1.90 6.96
N LEU A 98 15.27 -2.10 7.88
CA LEU A 98 16.20 -1.06 8.34
C LEU A 98 17.55 -1.10 7.62
N THR A 99 17.71 -1.98 6.63
CA THR A 99 18.89 -1.97 5.76
C THR A 99 18.87 -0.79 4.79
N GLY A 100 20.05 -0.43 4.30
CA GLY A 100 20.24 0.70 3.39
C GLY A 100 20.39 2.04 4.09
N THR A 101 20.28 3.12 3.32
CA THR A 101 20.50 4.49 3.81
C THR A 101 19.21 5.24 4.08
N HIS A 102 18.13 4.84 3.41
CA HIS A 102 16.80 5.44 3.53
C HIS A 102 15.74 4.38 3.79
N TYR A 103 14.61 4.84 4.28
CA TYR A 103 13.39 4.09 4.49
C TYR A 103 12.29 4.72 3.65
N LEU A 104 11.60 3.87 2.91
CA LEU A 104 10.45 4.20 2.10
C LEU A 104 9.18 3.99 2.93
N ILE A 105 8.28 4.97 2.91
CA ILE A 105 6.94 4.87 3.51
C ILE A 105 5.92 5.20 2.45
N PHE A 106 4.94 4.32 2.30
CA PHE A 106 3.91 4.40 1.28
C PHE A 106 2.55 4.28 1.97
N ASP A 107 1.78 5.36 1.96
CA ASP A 107 0.39 5.34 2.43
C ASP A 107 -0.54 5.28 1.23
N VAL A 108 -1.32 4.21 1.14
CA VAL A 108 -2.20 3.90 0.00
C VAL A 108 -3.63 3.85 0.51
N ILE A 109 -4.40 4.89 0.18
CA ILE A 109 -5.72 5.15 0.76
C ILE A 109 -6.77 5.09 -0.34
N ASN A 110 -7.88 4.41 -0.09
CA ASN A 110 -9.09 4.56 -0.90
C ASN A 110 -9.78 5.88 -0.53
N SER A 111 -9.85 6.82 -1.48
CA SER A 111 -10.44 8.14 -1.25
C SER A 111 -11.95 8.12 -1.04
N LEU A 112 -12.66 7.05 -1.40
CA LEU A 112 -14.12 6.94 -1.21
C LEU A 112 -14.49 6.72 0.26
N ASN A 113 -13.66 5.97 0.99
CA ASN A 113 -13.95 5.60 2.38
C ASN A 113 -12.83 6.01 3.36
N GLY A 114 -11.75 6.60 2.87
CA GLY A 114 -10.60 7.04 3.66
C GLY A 114 -9.80 5.91 4.31
N LYS A 115 -10.05 4.65 3.92
CA LYS A 115 -9.40 3.47 4.49
C LYS A 115 -8.21 3.04 3.65
N GLN A 116 -7.26 2.36 4.30
CA GLN A 116 -6.22 1.66 3.57
C GLN A 116 -6.83 0.60 2.66
N VAL A 117 -6.23 0.43 1.49
CA VAL A 117 -6.70 -0.61 0.59
C VAL A 117 -6.28 -1.99 1.12
N ALA A 118 -7.24 -2.93 1.18
CA ALA A 118 -6.97 -4.32 1.51
C ALA A 118 -6.15 -5.00 0.38
N ASP A 119 -5.46 -6.10 0.70
CA ASP A 119 -4.80 -6.98 -0.28
C ASP A 119 -3.90 -6.27 -1.30
N THR A 120 -3.08 -5.37 -0.78
CA THR A 120 -2.16 -4.58 -1.58
C THR A 120 -0.74 -5.12 -1.43
N SER A 121 -0.05 -5.29 -2.56
CA SER A 121 1.41 -5.48 -2.58
C SER A 121 2.02 -4.30 -3.32
N ALA A 122 3.15 -3.80 -2.83
CA ALA A 122 3.81 -2.66 -3.45
C ALA A 122 5.28 -2.99 -3.72
N LYS A 123 5.73 -2.75 -4.96
CA LYS A 123 7.11 -2.86 -5.39
C LYS A 123 7.57 -1.50 -5.88
N VAL A 124 8.82 -1.14 -5.61
CA VAL A 124 9.43 0.07 -6.13
C VAL A 124 10.62 -0.30 -7.01
N GLU A 125 10.70 0.29 -8.18
CA GLU A 125 11.88 0.26 -9.03
C GLU A 125 12.57 1.62 -8.95
N VAL A 126 13.89 1.62 -8.83
CA VAL A 126 14.70 2.81 -8.60
C VAL A 126 15.75 2.88 -9.71
N VAL A 127 15.77 3.99 -10.44
CA VAL A 127 16.87 4.35 -11.35
C VAL A 127 17.74 5.38 -10.66
N TYR A 128 19.02 5.05 -10.51
CA TYR A 128 20.02 5.85 -9.83
C TYR A 128 20.54 6.97 -10.75
N PRO A 129 21.17 8.03 -10.20
CA PRO A 129 21.89 9.03 -10.99
C PRO A 129 22.89 8.40 -11.98
N SER A 130 23.62 7.36 -11.53
CA SER A 130 24.53 6.53 -12.33
C SER A 130 23.87 5.64 -13.37
N LYS A 131 22.54 5.69 -13.51
CA LYS A 131 21.71 4.84 -14.40
C LYS A 131 21.64 3.37 -14.05
N LYS A 132 22.25 2.95 -12.94
CA LYS A 132 21.98 1.63 -12.35
C LYS A 132 20.53 1.54 -11.91
N THR A 133 20.00 0.32 -11.87
CA THR A 133 18.64 0.06 -11.40
C THR A 133 18.65 -0.87 -10.19
N ALA A 134 17.67 -0.70 -9.31
CA ALA A 134 17.39 -1.62 -8.23
C ALA A 134 15.88 -1.78 -8.08
N SER A 135 15.48 -2.86 -7.40
CA SER A 135 14.09 -3.03 -7.00
C SER A 135 13.97 -3.42 -5.54
N VAL A 136 12.92 -2.90 -4.90
CA VAL A 136 12.62 -3.12 -3.50
C VAL A 136 11.15 -3.53 -3.37
N GLN A 137 10.92 -4.71 -2.78
CA GLN A 137 9.59 -5.10 -2.34
C GLN A 137 9.26 -4.35 -1.04
N LEU A 138 8.10 -3.71 -1.00
CA LEU A 138 7.59 -3.09 0.22
C LEU A 138 6.77 -4.10 1.02
N LEU A 139 6.96 -4.07 2.34
CA LEU A 139 6.26 -4.95 3.26
C LEU A 139 5.01 -4.26 3.82
N PRO A 140 3.87 -4.96 3.93
CA PRO A 140 2.63 -4.42 4.47
C PRO A 140 2.70 -4.23 5.98
N MET A 141 2.50 -3.00 6.44
CA MET A 141 2.41 -2.63 7.85
C MET A 141 0.95 -2.32 8.23
N MET A 142 0.69 -2.14 9.52
CA MET A 142 -0.64 -1.85 10.07
C MET A 142 -1.37 -0.70 9.38
N ASN A 143 -0.62 0.32 8.94
CA ASN A 143 -1.17 1.56 8.41
C ASN A 143 -0.31 2.16 7.29
N HIS A 144 0.55 1.38 6.63
CA HIS A 144 1.36 1.81 5.46
C HIS A 144 2.09 0.60 4.84
N PHE A 145 2.83 0.82 3.76
CA PHE A 145 3.87 -0.06 3.26
C PHE A 145 5.23 0.53 3.53
N GLY A 146 6.22 -0.29 3.84
CA GLY A 146 7.57 0.22 4.04
C GLY A 146 8.69 -0.77 3.76
N SER A 147 9.87 -0.23 3.43
CA SER A 147 11.10 -0.99 3.23
C SER A 147 12.33 -0.10 3.21
N GLY A 148 13.49 -0.69 3.44
CA GLY A 148 14.78 -0.03 3.36
C GLY A 148 15.28 0.06 1.92
N VAL A 149 16.01 1.14 1.59
CA VAL A 149 16.64 1.33 0.28
C VAL A 149 17.98 2.05 0.41
N SER A 150 18.97 1.66 -0.38
CA SER A 150 20.28 2.32 -0.45
C SER A 150 20.28 3.41 -1.52
N LEU A 151 20.12 4.66 -1.10
CA LEU A 151 20.33 5.86 -1.93
C LEU A 151 21.62 6.53 -1.46
N ILE A 152 22.75 6.17 -2.09
CA ILE A 152 24.11 6.61 -1.70
C ILE A 152 24.65 7.70 -2.62
N GLU A 153 24.15 7.77 -3.86
CA GLU A 153 24.57 8.76 -4.84
C GLU A 153 23.81 10.06 -4.60
N LYS A 154 24.50 11.18 -4.74
CA LYS A 154 23.85 12.49 -4.82
C LYS A 154 23.29 12.69 -6.23
N GLY A 155 22.14 13.34 -6.33
CA GLY A 155 21.51 13.61 -7.62
C GLY A 155 20.05 13.18 -7.69
N GLU A 156 19.52 13.23 -8.90
CA GLU A 156 18.13 12.90 -9.19
C GLU A 156 17.96 11.40 -9.43
N TYR A 157 17.04 10.80 -8.68
CA TYR A 157 16.59 9.42 -8.84
C TYR A 157 15.21 9.42 -9.49
N LEU A 158 14.91 8.40 -10.28
CA LEU A 158 13.56 8.11 -10.77
C LEU A 158 13.02 6.88 -10.02
N PHE A 159 11.84 7.03 -9.44
CA PHE A 159 11.11 5.98 -8.74
C PHE A 159 9.89 5.58 -9.55
N THR A 160 9.71 4.28 -9.74
CA THR A 160 8.50 3.68 -10.32
C THR A 160 7.82 2.84 -9.26
N ILE A 161 6.63 3.26 -8.87
CA ILE A 161 5.79 2.59 -7.88
C ILE A 161 4.87 1.64 -8.63
N ASN A 162 4.89 0.37 -8.24
CA ASN A 162 4.04 -0.67 -8.78
C ASN A 162 3.13 -1.18 -7.66
N LEU A 163 1.83 -0.85 -7.74
CA LEU A 163 0.82 -1.23 -6.75
C LEU A 163 -0.10 -2.29 -7.34
N ASN A 164 -0.20 -3.43 -6.67
CA ASN A 164 -1.30 -4.37 -6.89
C ASN A 164 -2.41 -4.03 -5.90
N VAL A 165 -3.61 -3.70 -6.37
CA VAL A 165 -4.73 -3.18 -5.58
C VAL A 165 -6.00 -3.96 -5.97
N GLY A 166 -6.37 -4.96 -5.16
CA GLY A 166 -7.49 -5.85 -5.50
C GLY A 166 -7.19 -6.67 -6.75
N SER A 167 -8.00 -6.55 -7.80
CA SER A 167 -7.78 -7.19 -9.11
C SER A 167 -7.00 -6.32 -10.11
N GLY A 168 -6.64 -5.09 -9.73
CA GLY A 168 -6.00 -4.13 -10.63
C GLY A 168 -4.53 -3.90 -10.32
N TYR A 169 -3.73 -3.63 -11.36
CA TYR A 169 -2.34 -3.21 -11.26
C TYR A 169 -2.20 -1.74 -11.64
N ARG A 170 -1.42 -0.99 -10.87
CA ARG A 170 -1.21 0.45 -11.08
C ARG A 170 0.27 0.79 -11.03
N THR A 171 0.68 1.71 -11.89
CA THR A 171 2.06 2.17 -11.98
C THR A 171 2.10 3.69 -11.98
N THR A 172 2.93 4.26 -11.11
CA THR A 172 3.13 5.71 -11.06
C THR A 172 4.62 6.02 -10.93
N GLN A 173 5.09 7.07 -11.59
CA GLN A 173 6.49 7.47 -11.57
C GLN A 173 6.68 8.86 -10.97
N PHE A 174 7.79 9.05 -10.25
CA PHE A 174 8.18 10.37 -9.76
C PHE A 174 9.70 10.48 -9.59
N LYS A 175 10.19 11.71 -9.62
CA LYS A 175 11.61 12.02 -9.41
C LYS A 175 11.85 12.58 -8.01
N HIS A 176 12.99 12.25 -7.42
CA HIS A 176 13.40 12.83 -6.15
C HIS A 176 14.92 13.01 -6.09
N LYS A 177 15.37 14.15 -5.55
CA LYS A 177 16.79 14.52 -5.49
C LYS A 177 17.35 14.31 -4.09
N ILE A 178 18.39 13.47 -3.99
CA ILE A 178 19.20 13.30 -2.78
C ILE A 178 20.36 14.31 -2.82
N LYS A 179 20.57 15.02 -1.71
CA LYS A 179 21.56 16.11 -1.56
C LYS A 179 22.83 15.64 -0.83
#